data_AF-A0A833PBJ9-F1
#
_entry.id   AF-A0A833PBJ9-F1
#
_cell.length_a   1.000
_cell.length_b   1.000
_cell.length_c   1.000
_cell.angle_alpha   90.00
_cell.angle_beta   90.00
_cell.angle_gamma   90.00
#
_symmetry.space_group_name_H-M   'P 1'
#
loop_
_entity.id
_entity.type
_entity.pdbx_description
1 polymer ?
#
loop_
_entity_poly.entity_id
_entity_poly.type
_entity_poly.pdbx_seq_one_letter_code
_entity_poly.pdbx_strand_id
1 'polypeptide(L)'
;MHLVEAKLISDDAKLNGEAIKIYRDIALNKPKNCIEYYKMSNGYALRIPPKTTGKLIIKSLISPQYPLKATDDVMIPNEYFRAIKYALAIELAPEYQLPITPDVQQQYQQAMRIMHRAQSTPTPVKPDRVMMGISRGRHWDYHD
;
A
#
# COMPACT_ATOMS: atom_id res chain seq x y z
N MET A 1 -0.07 -12.82 -21.84
CA MET A 1 -0.61 -12.22 -20.60
C MET A 1 -0.98 -13.36 -19.70
N HIS A 2 -0.55 -13.37 -18.44
CA HIS A 2 -0.80 -14.50 -17.52
C HIS A 2 -1.81 -14.08 -16.46
N LEU A 3 -2.75 -14.96 -16.12
CA LEU A 3 -3.76 -14.71 -15.09
C LEU A 3 -3.36 -15.38 -13.79
N VAL A 4 -3.55 -14.69 -12.68
CA VAL A 4 -3.28 -15.16 -11.33
C VAL A 4 -4.53 -14.94 -10.49
N GLU A 5 -5.08 -16.03 -9.97
CA GLU A 5 -6.16 -15.99 -8.99
C GLU A 5 -5.58 -15.73 -7.61
N ALA A 6 -5.70 -14.49 -7.14
CA ALA A 6 -5.22 -14.08 -5.82
C ALA A 6 -6.06 -12.91 -5.31
N LYS A 7 -6.34 -12.87 -3.99
CA LYS A 7 -7.02 -11.73 -3.34
C LYS A 7 -6.10 -10.52 -3.23
N LEU A 8 -4.83 -10.76 -2.89
CA LEU A 8 -3.80 -9.74 -2.76
C LEU A 8 -2.43 -10.34 -3.12
N ILE A 9 -1.60 -9.57 -3.82
CA ILE A 9 -0.24 -9.96 -4.22
C ILE A 9 0.76 -8.95 -3.67
N SER A 10 1.93 -9.43 -3.28
CA SER A 10 3.04 -8.58 -2.84
C SER A 10 3.77 -7.96 -4.04
N ASP A 11 4.25 -6.73 -3.88
CA ASP A 11 5.11 -6.05 -4.87
C ASP A 11 6.53 -6.66 -4.94
N ASP A 12 6.91 -7.48 -3.95
CA ASP A 12 8.16 -8.22 -3.93
C ASP A 12 7.93 -9.64 -4.49
N ALA A 13 8.67 -9.98 -5.55
CA ALA A 13 8.62 -11.28 -6.20
C ALA A 13 10.02 -11.89 -6.34
N LYS A 14 10.10 -13.16 -6.74
CA LYS A 14 11.36 -13.81 -7.11
C LYS A 14 11.31 -14.31 -8.54
N LEU A 15 12.33 -14.02 -9.34
CA LEU A 15 12.51 -14.57 -10.68
C LEU A 15 13.76 -15.46 -10.66
N ASN A 16 13.61 -16.75 -10.92
CA ASN A 16 14.72 -17.73 -10.87
C ASN A 16 15.50 -17.71 -9.53
N GLY A 17 14.85 -17.32 -8.43
CA GLY A 17 15.46 -17.21 -7.11
C GLY A 17 15.97 -15.82 -6.73
N GLU A 18 16.15 -14.92 -7.71
CA GLU A 18 16.58 -13.53 -7.47
C GLU A 18 15.39 -12.65 -7.09
N ALA A 19 15.60 -11.76 -6.12
CA ALA A 19 14.58 -10.82 -5.67
C ALA A 19 14.35 -9.72 -6.72
N ILE A 20 13.11 -9.58 -7.17
CA ILE A 20 12.70 -8.57 -8.14
C ILE A 20 11.46 -7.83 -7.63
N LYS A 21 11.32 -6.57 -8.03
CA LYS A 21 10.09 -5.80 -7.77
C LYS A 21 9.15 -5.90 -8.97
N ILE A 22 7.89 -6.18 -8.70
CA ILE A 22 6.81 -6.11 -9.69
C ILE A 22 6.04 -4.81 -9.50
N TYR A 23 5.62 -4.20 -10.60
CA TYR A 23 5.04 -2.87 -10.59
C TYR A 23 3.58 -2.91 -10.95
N ARG A 24 2.78 -2.13 -10.25
CA ARG A 24 1.40 -1.87 -10.67
C ARG A 24 1.43 -0.96 -11.89
N ASP A 25 0.54 -1.17 -12.87
CA ASP A 25 0.53 -0.36 -14.10
C ASP A 25 0.33 1.16 -13.87
N ILE A 26 -0.24 1.52 -12.73
CA ILE A 26 -0.40 2.93 -12.31
C ILE A 26 0.90 3.59 -11.84
N ALA A 27 1.98 2.85 -11.59
CA ALA A 27 3.24 3.38 -11.07
C ALA A 27 3.96 4.31 -12.08
N LEU A 28 4.43 5.47 -11.59
CA LEU A 28 5.15 6.49 -12.38
C LEU A 28 6.63 6.14 -12.61
N ASN A 29 7.32 5.58 -11.60
CA ASN A 29 8.73 5.20 -11.68
C ASN A 29 8.90 3.74 -12.13
N LYS A 30 8.39 3.42 -13.33
CA LYS A 30 8.51 2.09 -13.89
C LYS A 30 9.74 1.96 -14.81
N PRO A 31 10.67 1.00 -14.56
CA PRO A 31 11.73 0.69 -15.49
C PRO A 31 11.16 0.15 -16.82
N LYS A 32 11.81 0.42 -17.96
CA LYS A 32 11.32 0.01 -19.29
C LYS A 32 11.15 -1.51 -19.47
N ASN A 33 11.86 -2.33 -18.69
CA ASN A 33 11.81 -3.80 -18.74
C ASN A 33 11.38 -4.40 -17.38
N CYS A 34 10.26 -3.94 -16.82
CA CYS A 34 9.73 -4.50 -15.57
C CYS A 34 8.50 -5.38 -15.82
N ILE A 35 8.20 -6.26 -14.85
CA ILE A 35 6.98 -7.06 -14.85
C ILE A 35 5.87 -6.20 -14.26
N GLU A 36 4.80 -6.04 -15.03
CA GLU A 36 3.64 -5.24 -14.65
C GLU A 36 2.47 -6.14 -14.22
N TYR A 37 1.70 -5.70 -13.23
CA TYR A 37 0.46 -6.36 -12.85
C TYR A 37 -0.75 -5.41 -12.88
N TYR A 38 -1.89 -5.98 -13.28
CA TYR A 38 -3.20 -5.34 -13.38
C TYR A 38 -4.16 -6.00 -12.41
N LYS A 39 -4.95 -5.23 -11.69
CA LYS A 39 -6.03 -5.76 -10.85
C LYS A 39 -7.27 -5.98 -11.73
N MET A 40 -7.79 -7.19 -11.75
CA MET A 40 -9.06 -7.57 -12.37
C MET A 40 -10.10 -7.86 -11.28
N SER A 41 -11.38 -8.03 -11.67
CA SER A 41 -12.47 -8.33 -10.72
C SER A 41 -12.20 -9.60 -9.90
N ASN A 42 -11.62 -10.64 -10.51
CA ASN A 42 -11.42 -11.95 -9.89
C ASN A 42 -9.93 -12.32 -9.69
N GLY A 43 -9.01 -11.35 -9.72
CA GLY A 43 -7.59 -11.63 -9.52
C GLY A 43 -6.69 -10.60 -10.18
N TYR A 44 -5.55 -11.04 -10.68
CA TYR A 44 -4.53 -10.19 -11.27
C TYR A 44 -4.08 -10.71 -12.63
N ALA A 45 -3.83 -9.81 -13.57
CA ALA A 45 -3.18 -10.14 -14.84
C ALA A 45 -1.75 -9.62 -14.84
N LEU A 46 -0.80 -10.42 -15.34
CA LEU A 46 0.61 -10.11 -15.42
C LEU A 46 1.02 -9.89 -16.87
N ARG A 47 1.76 -8.79 -17.09
CA ARG A 47 2.47 -8.52 -18.33
C ARG A 47 3.96 -8.69 -18.10
N ILE A 48 4.49 -9.75 -18.70
CA ILE A 48 5.89 -10.12 -18.62
C ILE A 48 6.57 -9.68 -19.93
N PRO A 49 7.71 -8.97 -19.88
CA PRO A 49 8.47 -8.63 -21.08
C PRO A 49 8.94 -9.90 -21.82
N PRO A 50 8.99 -9.89 -23.16
CA PRO A 50 9.30 -11.09 -23.96
C PRO A 50 10.72 -11.64 -23.76
N LYS A 51 11.63 -10.85 -23.19
CA LYS A 51 13.02 -11.27 -22.89
C LYS A 51 13.16 -11.97 -21.54
N THR A 52 12.11 -12.02 -20.73
CA THR A 52 12.15 -12.58 -19.38
C THR A 52 11.70 -14.03 -19.39
N THR A 53 12.65 -14.97 -19.28
CA THR A 53 12.38 -16.41 -19.20
C THR A 53 12.76 -16.94 -17.82
N GLY A 54 11.89 -17.76 -17.23
CA GLY A 54 12.12 -18.29 -15.89
C GLY A 54 10.87 -18.57 -15.08
N LYS A 55 11.07 -19.01 -13.83
CA LYS A 55 10.01 -19.23 -12.85
C LYS A 55 9.81 -17.96 -12.02
N LEU A 56 8.66 -17.32 -12.21
CA LEU A 56 8.23 -16.18 -11.41
C LEU A 56 7.44 -16.70 -10.19
N ILE A 57 7.93 -16.40 -8.99
CA ILE A 57 7.29 -16.73 -7.71
C ILE A 57 6.77 -15.42 -7.11
N ILE A 58 5.45 -15.31 -7.01
CA ILE A 58 4.77 -14.17 -6.40
C ILE A 58 4.15 -14.64 -5.08
N LYS A 59 4.33 -13.87 -4.01
CA LYS A 59 3.68 -14.15 -2.74
C LYS A 59 2.26 -13.59 -2.78
N SER A 60 1.27 -14.49 -2.66
CA SER A 60 -0.10 -14.06 -2.37
C SER A 60 -0.26 -13.85 -0.87
N LEU A 61 -0.77 -12.69 -0.49
CA LEU A 61 -1.10 -12.38 0.89
C LEU A 61 -2.54 -12.88 1.13
N ILE A 62 -2.64 -13.99 1.86
CA ILE A 62 -3.91 -14.58 2.27
C ILE A 62 -4.23 -14.01 3.66
N SER A 63 -5.42 -13.40 3.80
CA SER A 63 -5.92 -13.01 5.12
C SER A 63 -6.08 -14.27 5.98
N PRO A 64 -5.64 -14.29 7.25
CA PRO A 64 -5.85 -15.43 8.12
C PRO A 64 -7.34 -15.82 8.18
N GLN A 65 -7.63 -17.12 8.20
CA GLN A 65 -8.99 -17.63 8.29
C GLN A 65 -9.54 -17.33 9.70
N TYR A 66 -10.64 -16.59 9.76
CA TYR A 66 -11.40 -16.38 10.99
C TYR A 66 -12.11 -17.69 11.39
N PRO A 67 -12.27 -17.98 12.70
CA PRO A 67 -12.01 -17.10 13.84
C PRO A 67 -10.55 -17.16 14.33
N LEU A 68 -9.98 -15.99 14.65
CA LEU A 68 -8.68 -15.87 15.31
C LEU A 68 -8.79 -16.37 16.75
N LYS A 69 -7.86 -17.23 17.18
CA LYS A 69 -7.75 -17.66 18.58
C LYS A 69 -6.93 -16.66 19.38
N ALA A 70 -7.20 -16.55 20.68
CA ALA A 70 -6.47 -15.63 21.57
C ALA A 70 -4.96 -15.89 21.67
N THR A 71 -4.50 -17.09 21.29
CA THR A 71 -3.09 -17.49 21.28
C THR A 71 -2.43 -17.36 19.90
N ASP A 72 -3.17 -16.90 18.87
CA ASP A 72 -2.59 -16.73 17.54
C ASP A 72 -1.62 -15.55 17.58
N ASP A 73 -0.36 -15.82 17.24
CA ASP A 73 0.68 -14.81 17.17
C ASP A 73 0.52 -14.03 15.85
N VAL A 74 0.01 -12.82 15.95
CA VAL A 74 -0.12 -11.90 14.83
C VAL A 74 1.06 -10.93 14.89
N MET A 75 1.96 -11.04 13.91
CA MET A 75 3.07 -10.11 13.72
C MET A 75 2.51 -8.76 13.27
N ILE A 76 2.32 -7.85 14.23
CA ILE A 76 1.81 -6.49 14.00
C ILE A 76 2.99 -5.51 14.12
N PRO A 77 3.15 -4.53 13.21
CA PRO A 77 4.21 -3.53 13.34
C PRO A 77 4.02 -2.69 14.63
N ASN A 78 5.13 -2.28 15.24
CA ASN A 78 5.15 -1.62 16.55
C ASN A 78 4.28 -0.35 16.60
N GLU A 79 4.12 0.34 15.47
CA GLU A 79 3.30 1.54 15.31
C GLU A 79 1.80 1.25 15.52
N TYR A 80 1.34 0.08 15.08
CA TYR A 80 -0.05 -0.35 15.21
C TYR A 80 -0.33 -0.89 16.61
N PHE A 81 0.66 -1.49 17.27
CA PHE A 81 0.50 -2.08 18.60
C PHE A 81 -0.01 -1.07 19.63
N ARG A 82 0.54 0.15 19.65
CA ARG A 82 0.08 1.22 20.56
C ARG A 82 -1.35 1.63 20.27
N ALA A 83 -1.71 1.78 19.00
CA ALA A 83 -3.05 2.20 18.58
C ALA A 83 -4.11 1.16 18.98
N ILE A 84 -3.81 -0.13 18.74
CA ILE A 84 -4.69 -1.25 19.10
C ILE A 84 -4.86 -1.35 20.62
N LYS A 85 -3.79 -1.19 21.39
CA LYS A 85 -3.85 -1.23 22.86
C LYS A 85 -4.77 -0.15 23.43
N TYR A 86 -4.65 1.09 22.95
CA TYR A 86 -5.51 2.17 23.43
C TYR A 86 -6.96 2.07 22.91
N ALA A 87 -7.16 1.58 21.69
CA ALA A 87 -8.51 1.30 21.17
C ALA A 87 -9.23 0.29 22.07
N LEU A 88 -8.57 -0.83 22.38
CA LEU A 88 -9.09 -1.86 23.27
C LEU A 88 -9.41 -1.31 24.67
N ALA A 89 -8.51 -0.49 25.23
CA ALA A 89 -8.75 0.12 26.53
C ALA A 89 -9.99 1.02 26.55
N ILE A 90 -10.24 1.77 25.47
CA ILE A 90 -11.42 2.63 25.31
C ILE A 90 -12.69 1.79 25.15
N GLU A 91 -12.64 0.68 24.41
CA GLU A 91 -13.78 -0.21 24.20
C GLU A 91 -14.15 -1.00 25.47
N LEU A 92 -13.16 -1.42 26.26
CA LEU A 92 -13.38 -2.16 27.50
C LEU A 92 -13.77 -1.25 28.68
N ALA A 93 -13.32 0.00 28.71
CA ALA A 93 -13.65 0.94 29.79
C ALA A 93 -15.15 1.01 30.17
N PRO A 94 -16.10 1.10 29.22
CA PRO A 94 -17.53 1.07 29.54
C PRO A 94 -18.01 -0.27 30.12
N GLU A 95 -17.41 -1.41 29.73
CA GLU A 95 -17.76 -2.73 30.29
C GLU A 95 -17.41 -2.83 31.78
N TYR A 96 -16.28 -2.22 32.17
CA TYR A 96 -15.82 -2.22 33.57
C TYR A 96 -16.25 -0.98 34.36
N GLN A 97 -17.12 -0.13 33.78
CA GLN A 97 -17.61 1.11 34.41
C GLN A 97 -16.48 2.06 34.85
N LEU A 98 -15.34 2.02 34.14
CA LEU A 98 -14.20 2.86 34.44
C LEU A 98 -14.27 4.17 33.62
N PRO A 99 -14.07 5.34 34.26
CA PRO A 99 -13.99 6.58 33.52
C PRO A 99 -12.72 6.59 32.66
N ILE A 100 -12.86 6.90 31.37
CA ILE A 100 -11.73 7.07 30.46
C ILE A 100 -11.04 8.38 30.83
N THR A 101 -9.76 8.30 31.21
CA THR A 101 -8.97 9.51 31.49
C THR A 101 -8.68 10.27 30.19
N PRO A 102 -8.67 11.62 30.23
CA PRO A 102 -8.40 12.44 29.04
C PRO A 102 -7.01 12.17 28.44
N ASP A 103 -6.04 11.78 29.27
CA ASP A 103 -4.69 11.43 28.82
C ASP A 103 -4.70 10.20 27.89
N VAL A 104 -5.53 9.19 28.17
CA VAL A 104 -5.66 8.00 27.33
C VAL A 104 -6.28 8.36 25.98
N GLN A 105 -7.25 9.27 25.95
CA GLN A 105 -7.83 9.76 24.69
C GLN A 105 -6.81 10.52 23.83
N GLN A 106 -5.99 11.37 24.44
CA GLN A 106 -4.94 12.09 23.72
C GLN A 106 -3.87 11.13 23.15
N GLN A 107 -3.45 10.14 23.94
CA GLN A 107 -2.51 9.12 23.52
C GLN A 107 -3.08 8.26 22.39
N TYR A 108 -4.37 7.93 22.44
CA TYR A 108 -5.07 7.23 21.36
C TYR A 108 -5.06 8.03 20.06
N GLN A 109 -5.42 9.31 20.10
CA GLN A 109 -5.42 10.17 18.90
C GLN A 109 -4.02 10.32 18.30
N GLN A 110 -2.98 10.41 19.14
CA GLN A 110 -1.60 10.46 18.67
C GLN A 110 -1.19 9.14 18.02
N ALA A 111 -1.50 8.01 18.64
CA ALA A 111 -1.20 6.68 18.09
C ALA A 111 -1.91 6.44 16.75
N MET A 112 -3.18 6.86 16.62
CA MET A 112 -3.91 6.80 15.36
C MET A 112 -3.26 7.62 14.25
N ARG A 113 -2.81 8.85 14.55
CA ARG A 113 -2.09 9.68 13.58
C ARG A 113 -0.79 9.02 13.10
N ILE A 114 -0.05 8.38 14.00
CA ILE A 114 1.20 7.68 13.65
C ILE A 114 0.90 6.47 12.76
N MET A 115 -0.12 5.68 13.10
CA MET A 115 -0.58 4.55 12.31
C MET A 115 -0.96 4.97 10.88
N HIS A 116 -1.79 6.01 10.74
CA HIS A 116 -2.19 6.51 9.43
C HIS A 116 -1.02 7.03 8.58
N ARG A 117 -0.01 7.63 9.22
CA ARG A 117 1.23 8.07 8.54
C ARG A 117 2.06 6.88 8.07
N ALA A 118 2.15 5.81 8.86
CA ALA A 118 2.84 4.59 8.46
C ALA A 118 2.12 3.87 7.31
N GLN A 119 0.78 3.98 7.26
CA GLN A 119 -0.03 3.38 6.21
C GLN A 119 -0.11 4.22 4.92
N SER A 120 0.06 5.53 5.02
CA SER A 120 0.12 6.41 3.86
C SER A 120 1.43 6.16 3.09
N THR A 121 1.45 5.13 2.25
CA THR A 121 2.30 5.15 1.08
C THR A 121 1.68 6.18 0.14
N PRO A 122 2.33 7.33 -0.12
CA PRO A 122 1.86 8.23 -1.16
C PRO A 122 2.00 7.45 -2.47
N THR A 123 0.94 6.81 -2.94
CA THR A 123 0.88 6.33 -4.31
C THR A 123 0.92 7.59 -5.16
N PRO A 124 2.02 7.87 -5.88
CA PRO A 124 2.06 9.00 -6.76
C PRO A 124 1.10 8.67 -7.90
N VAL A 125 -0.10 9.27 -7.83
CA VAL A 125 -1.10 9.16 -8.89
C VAL A 125 -0.51 9.88 -10.10
N LYS A 126 -0.55 9.24 -11.28
CA LYS A 126 -0.19 9.91 -12.53
C LYS A 126 -0.94 11.24 -12.58
N PRO A 127 -0.26 12.40 -12.77
CA PRO A 127 -0.97 13.62 -13.04
C PRO A 127 -1.87 13.36 -14.24
N ASP A 128 -3.11 13.78 -14.12
CA ASP A 128 -4.10 13.62 -15.17
C ASP A 128 -3.55 14.25 -16.45
N ARG A 129 -3.83 13.66 -17.62
CA ARG A 129 -3.33 14.17 -18.91
C ARG A 129 -4.10 15.43 -19.32
N VAL A 130 -4.22 16.40 -18.43
CA VAL A 130 -4.67 17.73 -18.77
C VAL A 130 -3.50 18.38 -19.52
N MET A 131 -3.77 18.90 -20.73
CA MET A 131 -2.87 19.84 -21.40
C MET A 131 -2.69 21.03 -20.47
N MET A 132 -1.66 21.00 -19.62
CA MET A 132 -1.20 22.19 -18.92
C MET A 132 -0.56 23.07 -19.99
N GLY A 133 -1.35 24.01 -20.50
CA GLY A 133 -0.91 25.00 -21.48
C GLY A 133 0.20 25.85 -20.86
N ILE A 134 1.45 25.44 -21.06
CA ILE A 134 2.62 26.29 -20.85
C ILE A 134 2.58 27.37 -21.93
N SER A 135 1.81 28.42 -21.68
CA SER A 135 1.91 29.68 -22.41
C SER A 135 3.25 30.31 -22.07
N ARG A 136 4.26 30.09 -22.92
CA ARG A 136 5.47 30.91 -22.90
C ARG A 136 5.05 32.33 -23.27
N GLY A 137 5.00 33.22 -22.27
CA GLY A 137 4.79 34.65 -22.51
C GLY A 137 5.82 35.13 -23.54
N ARG A 138 5.34 35.71 -24.64
CA ARG A 138 6.21 36.35 -25.63
C ARG A 138 6.87 37.54 -24.95
N HIS A 139 8.19 37.52 -24.91
CA HIS A 139 8.99 38.72 -24.64
C HIS A 139 8.76 39.67 -25.82
N TRP A 140 8.26 40.87 -25.54
CA TRP A 140 8.19 41.94 -26.54
C TRP A 140 9.50 42.73 -26.43
N ASP A 141 10.45 42.42 -27.31
CA ASP A 141 11.57 43.31 -27.55
C ASP A 141 11.06 44.50 -28.38
N TYR A 142 11.08 45.68 -27.76
CA TYR A 142 10.89 46.95 -28.46
C TYR A 142 12.17 47.24 -29.26
N HIS A 143 12.08 47.16 -30.58
CA HIS A 143 13.03 47.78 -31.50
C HIS A 143 12.27 48.27 -32.74
N ASP A 144 11.85 49.53 -32.69
CA ASP A 144 12.23 50.64 -33.60
C ASP A 144 11.32 51.86 -33.36
#